data_AF-A0A926KNX6-F1
#
_entry.id   AF-A0A926KNX6-F1
#
_cell.length_a   1.000
_cell.length_b   1.000
_cell.length_c   1.000
_cell.angle_alpha   90.00
_cell.angle_beta   90.00
_cell.angle_gamma   90.00
#
_symmetry.space_group_name_H-M   'P 1'
#
loop_
_entity.id
_entity.type
_entity.pdbx_description
1 polymer ?
#
loop_
_entity_poly.entity_id
_entity_poly.type
_entity_poly.pdbx_seq_one_letter_code
_entity_poly.pdbx_strand_id
1 'polypeptide(L)'
;MNRHETEKKALEQTAIDIFMELYNLNHEQPLKLVRQQEKPDALLEDAEQNRVGLEVTHLFYDEEEARLMMARSELPKPGTEVLDRFIHVINDRVRSKEEKFKDYSHEQPCMLLIRNVSLLFGMSDVLGRKHKLALPRGQFTQVWLLSRDFTPDWLLINLNEIEGK
;
A
#
# COMPACT_ATOMS: atom_id res chain seq x y z
N MET A 1 0.89 -24.35 14.93
CA MET A 1 1.41 -23.01 14.61
C MET A 1 1.09 -22.76 13.15
N ASN A 2 0.24 -21.78 12.85
CA ASN A 2 -0.58 -21.74 11.64
C ASN A 2 0.22 -21.11 10.48
N ARG A 3 0.58 -21.90 9.46
CA ARG A 3 1.43 -21.50 8.32
C ARG A 3 0.96 -20.20 7.65
N HIS A 4 -0.36 -19.97 7.63
CA HIS A 4 -0.99 -18.77 7.09
C HIS A 4 -0.64 -17.48 7.85
N GLU A 5 -0.49 -17.53 9.18
CA GLU A 5 -0.14 -16.33 9.96
C GLU A 5 1.31 -15.93 9.73
N THR A 6 2.21 -16.91 9.60
CA THR A 6 3.62 -16.66 9.28
C THR A 6 3.78 -16.03 7.90
N GLU A 7 3.04 -16.51 6.91
CA GLU A 7 3.07 -15.96 5.54
C GLU A 7 2.52 -14.53 5.49
N LYS A 8 1.40 -14.25 6.19
CA LYS A 8 0.84 -12.89 6.27
C LYS A 8 1.82 -11.92 6.91
N LYS A 9 2.42 -12.28 8.05
CA LYS A 9 3.41 -11.46 8.76
C LYS A 9 4.66 -11.21 7.92
N ALA A 10 5.13 -12.21 7.17
CA ALA A 10 6.27 -12.04 6.26
C ALA A 10 5.97 -11.05 5.13
N LEU A 11 4.75 -11.09 4.57
CA LEU A 11 4.30 -10.16 3.53
C LEU A 11 4.17 -8.72 4.02
N GLU A 12 3.74 -8.53 5.27
CA GLU A 12 3.66 -7.25 5.97
C GLU A 12 5.06 -6.71 6.28
N GLN A 13 5.92 -7.52 6.89
CA GLN A 13 7.32 -7.16 7.17
C GLN A 13 8.03 -6.68 5.91
N THR A 14 7.91 -7.44 4.81
CA THR A 14 8.52 -7.06 3.53
C THR A 14 7.98 -5.72 3.03
N ALA A 15 6.68 -5.44 3.20
CA ALA A 15 6.09 -4.16 2.79
C ALA A 15 6.63 -3.00 3.63
N ILE A 16 6.73 -3.20 4.96
CA ILE A 16 7.25 -2.22 5.91
C ILE A 16 8.71 -1.91 5.60
N ASP A 17 9.55 -2.91 5.37
CA ASP A 17 10.97 -2.72 5.09
C ASP A 17 11.19 -1.87 3.83
N ILE A 18 10.49 -2.21 2.74
CA ILE A 18 10.58 -1.45 1.49
C ILE A 18 10.03 -0.03 1.65
N PHE A 19 8.91 0.12 2.37
CA PHE A 19 8.36 1.44 2.68
C PHE A 19 9.37 2.30 3.43
N MET A 20 9.99 1.75 4.48
CA MET A 20 10.96 2.46 5.31
C MET A 20 12.19 2.89 4.51
N GLU A 21 12.71 2.00 3.67
CA GLU A 21 13.82 2.31 2.77
C GLU A 21 13.48 3.47 1.85
N LEU A 22 12.36 3.37 1.11
CA LEU A 22 11.97 4.39 0.14
C LEU A 22 11.54 5.71 0.81
N TYR A 23 10.84 5.64 1.94
CA TYR A 23 10.42 6.83 2.69
C TYR A 23 11.64 7.59 3.19
N ASN A 24 12.59 6.91 3.85
CA ASN A 24 13.77 7.53 4.44
C ASN A 24 14.76 8.07 3.40
N LEU A 25 14.76 7.53 2.18
CA LEU A 25 15.54 8.09 1.08
C LEU A 25 14.98 9.43 0.56
N ASN A 26 13.67 9.66 0.71
CA ASN A 26 12.97 10.79 0.11
C ASN A 26 12.49 11.84 1.13
N HIS A 27 12.69 11.61 2.44
CA HIS A 27 12.26 12.52 3.50
C HIS A 27 13.43 12.90 4.41
N GLU A 28 13.46 14.16 4.85
CA GLU A 28 14.49 14.68 5.76
C GLU A 28 14.39 14.08 7.17
N GLN A 29 13.18 13.68 7.58
CA GLN A 29 12.91 13.05 8.87
C GLN A 29 12.74 11.54 8.68
N PRO A 30 13.79 10.72 8.89
CA PRO A 30 13.68 9.29 8.73
C PRO A 30 12.86 8.66 9.87
N LEU A 31 12.06 7.68 9.52
CA LEU A 31 11.32 6.85 10.45
C LEU A 31 12.16 5.64 10.88
N LYS A 32 11.91 5.15 12.10
CA LYS A 32 12.44 3.90 12.64
C LYS A 32 11.30 3.00 13.08
N LEU A 33 11.43 1.70 12.82
CA LEU A 33 10.47 0.71 13.30
C LEU A 33 10.67 0.51 14.81
N VAL A 34 9.65 0.84 15.60
CA VAL A 34 9.65 0.60 17.05
C VAL A 34 9.25 -0.86 17.32
N ARG A 35 8.11 -1.27 16.76
CA ARG A 35 7.58 -2.63 16.87
C ARG A 35 6.54 -2.93 15.81
N GLN A 36 6.38 -4.21 15.48
CA GLN A 36 5.17 -4.72 14.84
C GLN A 36 4.14 -5.11 15.88
N GLN A 37 2.87 -4.91 15.56
CA GLN A 37 1.74 -5.23 16.43
C GLN A 37 0.51 -5.59 15.57
N GLU A 38 -0.58 -6.02 16.18
CA GLU A 38 -1.75 -6.48 15.42
C GLU A 38 -2.57 -5.31 14.83
N LYS A 39 -2.55 -4.13 15.46
CA LYS A 39 -3.21 -2.90 14.99
C LYS A 39 -2.53 -1.65 15.58
N PRO A 40 -2.09 -0.68 14.76
CA PRO A 40 -1.76 -0.84 13.33
C PRO A 40 -0.63 -1.86 13.14
N ASP A 41 -0.41 -2.37 11.93
CA ASP A 41 0.57 -3.44 11.68
C ASP A 41 2.01 -3.10 12.14
N ALA A 42 2.37 -1.81 12.12
CA ALA A 42 3.61 -1.31 12.69
C ALA A 42 3.45 0.01 13.45
N LEU A 43 4.30 0.21 14.44
CA LEU A 43 4.52 1.49 15.12
C LEU A 43 5.89 2.02 14.72
N LEU A 44 5.91 3.21 14.15
CA LEU A 44 7.10 3.92 13.71
C LEU A 44 7.36 5.14 14.60
N GLU A 45 8.61 5.57 14.67
CA GLU A 45 9.02 6.74 15.44
C GLU A 45 10.04 7.56 14.63
N ASP A 46 9.87 8.88 14.62
CA ASP A 46 10.80 9.81 13.98
C ASP A 46 11.97 10.18 14.92
N ALA A 47 12.85 11.09 14.48
CA ALA A 47 13.98 11.56 15.29
C ALA A 47 13.57 12.41 16.50
N GLU A 48 12.35 12.96 16.50
CA GLU A 48 11.78 13.78 17.57
C GLU A 48 10.96 12.97 18.58
N GLN A 49 10.96 11.64 18.45
CA GLN A 49 10.18 10.70 19.26
C GLN A 49 8.66 10.79 19.05
N ASN A 50 8.22 11.40 17.94
CA ASN A 50 6.81 11.34 17.56
C ASN A 50 6.51 9.96 16.98
N ARG A 51 5.40 9.38 17.43
CA ARG A 51 4.98 8.04 17.02
C ARG A 51 3.87 8.10 15.99
N VAL A 52 4.00 7.26 14.97
CA VAL A 52 3.01 7.11 13.91
C VAL A 52 2.77 5.64 13.61
N GLY A 53 1.50 5.27 13.55
CA GLY A 53 1.06 3.95 13.11
C GLY A 53 1.25 3.76 11.61
N LEU A 54 1.54 2.54 11.17
CA LEU A 54 1.52 2.15 9.77
C LEU A 54 0.62 0.93 9.60
N GLU A 55 -0.52 1.12 8.94
CA GLU A 55 -1.43 0.06 8.55
C GLU A 55 -1.06 -0.41 7.14
N VAL A 56 -0.93 -1.72 6.92
CA VAL A 56 -0.56 -2.31 5.63
C VAL A 56 -1.76 -3.01 5.01
N THR A 57 -1.89 -2.89 3.70
CA THR A 57 -2.85 -3.69 2.93
C THR A 57 -2.30 -4.07 1.58
N HIS A 58 -2.49 -5.33 1.21
CA HIS A 58 -2.05 -5.86 -0.08
C HIS A 58 -3.21 -5.85 -1.08
N LEU A 59 -2.91 -5.40 -2.29
CA LEU A 59 -3.81 -5.44 -3.44
C LEU A 59 -3.38 -6.53 -4.40
N PHE A 60 -4.25 -7.53 -4.51
CA PHE A 60 -4.28 -8.54 -5.57
C PHE A 60 -5.41 -8.15 -6.52
N TYR A 61 -5.21 -8.19 -7.84
CA TYR A 61 -6.25 -7.78 -8.79
C TYR A 61 -7.45 -8.77 -8.76
N ASP A 62 -7.19 -10.08 -8.74
CA ASP A 62 -8.22 -11.12 -8.52
C ASP A 62 -7.62 -12.47 -8.07
N GLU A 63 -8.50 -13.44 -7.74
CA GLU A 63 -8.14 -14.82 -7.38
C GLU A 63 -7.51 -15.59 -8.56
N GLU A 64 -7.82 -15.22 -9.80
CA GLU A 64 -7.22 -15.81 -10.99
C GLU A 64 -5.77 -15.33 -11.20
N GLU A 65 -5.44 -14.09 -10.85
CA GLU A 65 -4.11 -13.49 -10.93
C GLU A 65 -3.21 -14.15 -9.88
N ALA A 66 -3.73 -14.43 -8.68
CA ALA A 66 -3.03 -15.23 -7.67
C ALA A 66 -2.75 -16.66 -8.15
N ARG A 67 -3.69 -17.26 -8.92
CA ARG A 67 -3.51 -18.57 -9.55
C ARG A 67 -2.56 -18.54 -10.75
N LEU A 68 -2.58 -17.47 -11.55
CA LEU A 68 -1.71 -17.24 -12.70
C LEU A 68 -0.27 -16.89 -12.27
N MET A 69 -0.11 -16.25 -11.10
CA MET A 69 1.17 -16.10 -10.38
C MET A 69 1.91 -17.44 -10.24
N MET A 70 1.18 -18.55 -10.11
CA MET A 70 1.74 -19.89 -9.95
C MET A 70 2.05 -20.61 -11.28
N ALA A 71 1.55 -20.13 -12.44
CA ALA A 71 1.52 -20.90 -13.70
C ALA A 71 2.52 -20.48 -14.81
N ARG A 72 3.17 -19.29 -14.75
CA ARG A 72 4.03 -18.67 -15.82
C ARG A 72 3.23 -18.33 -17.12
N SER A 73 3.67 -17.53 -18.11
CA SER A 73 4.90 -16.75 -18.38
C SER A 73 4.63 -15.37 -19.02
N GLU A 74 3.45 -15.11 -19.60
CA GLU A 74 3.14 -13.81 -20.23
C GLU A 74 1.64 -13.53 -20.09
N LEU A 75 1.29 -12.51 -19.31
CA LEU A 75 -0.07 -12.04 -19.18
C LEU A 75 -0.35 -11.03 -20.31
N PRO A 76 -1.43 -11.17 -21.09
CA PRO A 76 -1.80 -10.17 -22.07
C PRO A 76 -2.07 -8.83 -21.36
N LYS A 77 -1.57 -7.72 -21.93
CA LYS A 77 -1.85 -6.38 -21.40
C LYS A 77 -3.36 -6.18 -21.32
N PRO A 78 -3.91 -5.95 -20.11
CA PRO A 78 -5.35 -5.82 -19.98
C PRO A 78 -5.88 -4.58 -20.70
N GLY A 79 -7.12 -4.65 -21.16
CA GLY A 79 -7.82 -3.49 -21.74
C GLY A 79 -8.04 -2.37 -20.72
N THR A 80 -8.38 -1.18 -21.22
CA THR A 80 -8.60 0.02 -20.39
C THR A 80 -9.70 -0.13 -19.34
N GLU A 81 -10.71 -0.96 -19.60
CA GLU A 81 -11.80 -1.26 -18.66
C GLU A 81 -11.30 -2.03 -17.43
N VAL A 82 -10.32 -2.92 -17.64
CA VAL A 82 -9.70 -3.72 -16.58
C VAL A 82 -8.87 -2.82 -15.67
N LEU A 83 -8.11 -1.89 -16.25
CA LEU A 83 -7.36 -0.88 -15.50
C LEU A 83 -8.32 0.01 -14.69
N ASP A 84 -9.41 0.49 -15.29
CA ASP A 84 -10.38 1.32 -14.57
C ASP A 84 -11.02 0.56 -13.39
N ARG A 85 -11.28 -0.74 -13.54
CA ARG A 85 -11.71 -1.60 -12.43
C ARG A 85 -10.64 -1.71 -11.35
N PHE A 86 -9.37 -1.86 -11.73
CA PHE A 86 -8.27 -1.90 -10.77
C PHE A 86 -8.16 -0.60 -9.95
N ILE A 87 -8.30 0.56 -10.60
CA ILE A 87 -8.35 1.85 -9.91
C ILE A 87 -9.54 1.91 -8.93
N HIS A 88 -10.70 1.37 -9.32
CA HIS A 88 -11.84 1.25 -8.41
C HIS A 88 -11.50 0.41 -7.18
N VAL A 89 -10.81 -0.72 -7.36
CA VAL A 89 -10.35 -1.57 -6.24
C VAL A 89 -9.42 -0.83 -5.29
N ILE A 90 -8.47 -0.02 -5.80
CA ILE A 90 -7.61 0.84 -4.98
C ILE A 90 -8.48 1.79 -4.15
N ASN A 91 -9.39 2.51 -4.80
CA ASN A 91 -10.26 3.49 -4.15
C ASN A 91 -11.16 2.85 -3.09
N ASP A 92 -11.74 1.69 -3.39
CA ASP A 92 -12.59 0.93 -2.47
C ASP A 92 -11.82 0.43 -1.26
N ARG A 93 -10.56 0.03 -1.47
CA ARG A 93 -9.68 -0.39 -0.39
C ARG A 93 -9.36 0.77 0.56
N VAL A 94 -9.03 1.95 0.03
CA VAL A 94 -8.83 3.17 0.84
C VAL A 94 -10.09 3.43 1.67
N ARG A 95 -11.26 3.56 1.02
CA ARG A 95 -12.51 3.86 1.73
C ARG A 95 -12.85 2.83 2.79
N SER A 96 -12.73 1.55 2.48
CA SER A 96 -13.01 0.46 3.43
C SER A 96 -12.08 0.50 4.64
N LYS A 97 -10.81 0.87 4.45
CA LYS A 97 -9.84 1.01 5.54
C LYS A 97 -10.14 2.25 6.38
N GLU A 98 -10.48 3.38 5.76
CA GLU A 98 -10.90 4.59 6.48
C GLU A 98 -12.16 4.37 7.31
N GLU A 99 -13.17 3.69 6.76
CA GLU A 99 -14.39 3.35 7.48
C GLU A 99 -14.10 2.48 8.69
N LYS A 100 -13.30 1.42 8.52
CA LYS A 100 -12.86 0.59 9.65
C LYS A 100 -12.06 1.40 10.66
N PHE A 101 -11.24 2.34 10.22
CA PHE A 101 -10.37 3.12 11.09
C PHE A 101 -11.15 4.07 12.01
N LYS A 102 -12.31 4.60 11.55
CA LYS A 102 -13.20 5.47 12.34
C LYS A 102 -13.74 4.82 13.61
N ASP A 103 -13.97 3.51 13.59
CA ASP A 103 -14.58 2.78 14.70
C ASP A 103 -13.58 2.42 15.82
N TYR A 104 -12.30 2.77 15.66
CA TYR A 104 -11.26 2.49 16.64
C TYR A 104 -10.75 3.79 17.28
N SER A 105 -10.62 3.77 18.61
CA SER A 105 -9.88 4.81 19.34
C SER A 105 -8.39 4.52 19.20
N HIS A 106 -7.66 5.36 18.46
CA HIS A 106 -6.22 5.23 18.28
C HIS A 106 -5.49 6.21 19.19
N GLU A 107 -4.42 5.75 19.83
CA GLU A 107 -3.56 6.59 20.67
C GLU A 107 -2.60 7.46 19.86
N GLN A 108 -2.35 7.11 18.59
CA GLN A 108 -1.40 7.78 17.70
C GLN A 108 -2.00 8.02 16.31
N PRO A 109 -1.53 9.04 15.56
CA PRO A 109 -1.84 9.17 14.14
C PRO A 109 -1.39 7.93 13.37
N CYS A 110 -2.06 7.61 12.26
CA CYS A 110 -1.73 6.44 11.45
C CYS A 110 -1.60 6.81 9.97
N MET A 111 -0.69 6.17 9.27
CA MET A 111 -0.58 6.13 7.82
C MET A 111 -1.16 4.82 7.29
N LEU A 112 -1.57 4.81 6.03
CA LEU A 112 -1.97 3.60 5.30
C LEU A 112 -0.95 3.32 4.19
N LEU A 113 -0.42 2.10 4.14
CA LEU A 113 0.41 1.59 3.06
C LEU A 113 -0.37 0.57 2.24
N ILE A 114 -0.59 0.89 0.98
CA ILE A 114 -1.18 0.00 -0.01
C ILE A 114 -0.06 -0.62 -0.83
N ARG A 115 0.20 -1.90 -0.65
CA ARG A 115 1.16 -2.64 -1.47
C ARG A 115 0.45 -3.29 -2.66
N ASN A 116 0.70 -2.76 -3.86
CA ASN A 116 0.29 -3.39 -5.10
C ASN A 116 1.22 -4.57 -5.42
N VAL A 117 0.64 -5.76 -5.48
CA VAL A 117 1.33 -7.00 -5.89
C VAL A 117 0.76 -7.58 -7.19
N SER A 118 -0.07 -6.80 -7.91
CA SER A 118 -0.58 -7.17 -9.23
C SER A 118 0.55 -7.46 -10.21
N LEU A 119 0.35 -8.46 -11.05
CA LEU A 119 1.18 -8.81 -12.19
C LEU A 119 0.67 -8.19 -13.50
N LEU A 120 -0.44 -7.48 -13.45
CA LEU A 120 -1.10 -6.86 -14.59
C LEU A 120 -0.93 -5.35 -14.64
N PHE A 121 -0.79 -4.71 -13.47
CA PHE A 121 -0.72 -3.27 -13.36
C PHE A 121 0.42 -2.83 -12.44
N GLY A 122 1.28 -1.96 -12.97
CA GLY A 122 2.37 -1.33 -12.25
C GLY A 122 2.01 0.06 -11.72
N MET A 123 3.04 0.78 -11.28
CA MET A 123 2.93 2.16 -10.84
C MET A 123 2.52 3.10 -11.98
N SER A 124 3.13 2.91 -13.16
CA SER A 124 2.87 3.72 -14.35
C SER A 124 1.41 3.63 -14.81
N ASP A 125 0.80 2.45 -14.73
CA ASP A 125 -0.61 2.26 -15.07
C ASP A 125 -1.53 3.05 -14.12
N VAL A 126 -1.23 2.98 -12.82
CA VAL A 126 -1.98 3.72 -11.79
C VAL A 126 -1.83 5.23 -11.98
N LEU A 127 -0.61 5.71 -12.18
CA LEU A 127 -0.33 7.13 -12.41
C LEU A 127 -0.95 7.64 -13.72
N GLY A 128 -1.02 6.81 -14.77
CA GLY A 128 -1.73 7.11 -16.02
C GLY A 128 -3.24 7.35 -15.83
N ARG A 129 -3.80 6.88 -14.71
CA ARG A 129 -5.20 7.09 -14.30
C ARG A 129 -5.34 7.90 -13.02
N LYS A 130 -4.33 8.69 -12.65
CA LYS A 130 -4.33 9.46 -11.39
C LYS A 130 -5.58 10.29 -11.13
N HIS A 131 -6.19 10.86 -12.18
CA HIS A 131 -7.42 11.66 -12.09
C HIS A 131 -8.65 10.86 -11.61
N LYS A 132 -8.57 9.53 -11.62
CA LYS A 132 -9.62 8.62 -11.11
C LYS A 132 -9.32 8.11 -9.70
N LEU A 133 -8.15 8.40 -9.13
CA LEU A 133 -7.84 8.03 -7.76
C LEU A 133 -8.63 8.92 -6.82
N ALA A 134 -9.32 8.30 -5.86
CA ALA A 134 -10.01 9.00 -4.81
C ALA A 134 -8.98 9.43 -3.77
N LEU A 135 -8.91 10.74 -3.51
CA LEU A 135 -8.09 11.26 -2.43
C LEU A 135 -8.61 10.74 -1.08
N PRO A 136 -7.72 10.37 -0.14
CA PRO A 136 -8.10 9.99 1.21
C PRO A 136 -8.88 11.10 1.92
N ARG A 137 -9.84 10.73 2.75
CA ARG A 137 -10.75 11.63 3.48
C ARG A 137 -10.21 12.07 4.84
N GLY A 138 -8.91 11.89 5.09
CA GLY A 138 -8.21 12.41 6.26
C GLY A 138 -8.30 11.55 7.52
N GLN A 139 -8.70 10.27 7.44
CA GLN A 139 -8.61 9.36 8.59
C GLN A 139 -7.17 8.88 8.81
N PHE A 140 -6.43 8.68 7.73
CA PHE A 140 -4.99 8.48 7.76
C PHE A 140 -4.30 9.81 7.49
N THR A 141 -3.17 10.03 8.17
CA THR A 141 -2.30 11.21 7.96
C THR A 141 -1.76 11.24 6.53
N GLN A 142 -1.34 10.08 6.02
CA GLN A 142 -0.89 9.87 4.65
C GLN A 142 -1.34 8.50 4.16
N VAL A 143 -1.60 8.38 2.87
CA VAL A 143 -1.88 7.11 2.19
C VAL A 143 -0.86 6.90 1.10
N TRP A 144 -0.06 5.88 1.28
CA TRP A 144 1.05 5.52 0.42
C TRP A 144 0.67 4.37 -0.50
N LEU A 145 1.04 4.46 -1.78
CA LEU A 145 0.99 3.34 -2.72
C LEU A 145 2.41 2.87 -3.00
N LEU A 146 2.66 1.58 -2.73
CA LEU A 146 3.89 0.88 -3.03
C LEU A 146 3.64 -0.07 -4.21
N SER A 147 4.31 0.16 -5.34
CA SER A 147 4.16 -0.62 -6.56
C SER A 147 5.46 -0.67 -7.36
N ARG A 148 5.49 -1.40 -8.48
CA ARG A 148 6.65 -1.54 -9.37
C ARG A 148 6.20 -1.79 -10.80
N ASP A 149 6.96 -1.34 -11.78
CA ASP A 149 6.60 -1.42 -13.22
C ASP A 149 7.16 -2.67 -13.89
N PHE A 150 6.80 -3.85 -13.39
CA PHE A 150 7.39 -5.14 -13.82
C PHE A 150 8.93 -5.17 -13.76
N THR A 151 9.55 -4.20 -13.09
CA THR A 151 10.96 -4.13 -12.77
C THR A 151 11.21 -4.63 -11.35
N PRO A 152 12.48 -4.89 -10.98
CA PRO A 152 12.83 -5.19 -9.58
C PRO A 152 12.58 -4.01 -8.64
N ASP A 153 12.63 -2.78 -9.16
CA ASP A 153 12.62 -1.55 -8.37
C ASP A 153 11.23 -1.19 -7.88
N TRP A 154 11.12 -0.98 -6.57
CA TRP A 154 9.89 -0.51 -5.95
C TRP A 154 9.80 1.02 -6.01
N LEU A 155 8.58 1.50 -6.21
CA LEU A 155 8.20 2.89 -6.26
C LEU A 155 7.19 3.16 -5.16
N LEU A 156 7.36 4.29 -4.48
CA LEU A 156 6.50 4.75 -3.39
C LEU A 156 5.95 6.12 -3.75
N ILE A 157 4.63 6.29 -3.69
CA ILE A 157 3.96 7.58 -3.93
C ILE A 157 2.97 7.90 -2.83
N ASN A 158 2.86 9.17 -2.45
CA ASN A 158 1.83 9.65 -1.53
C ASN A 158 0.56 9.99 -2.31
N LEU A 159 -0.51 9.22 -2.13
CA LEU A 159 -1.80 9.45 -2.79
C LEU A 159 -2.43 10.80 -2.39
N ASN A 160 -2.08 11.35 -1.22
CA ASN A 160 -2.55 12.68 -0.81
C ASN A 160 -1.96 13.82 -1.65
N GLU A 161 -0.82 13.59 -2.31
CA GLU A 161 -0.08 14.61 -3.07
C GLU A 161 -0.30 14.49 -4.59
N ILE A 162 -1.13 13.54 -5.02
CA ILE A 162 -1.43 13.33 -6.42
C ILE A 162 -2.49 14.33 -6.86
N GLU A 163 -2.09 15.56 -7.15
CA GLU A 163 -2.98 16.52 -7.80
C GLU A 163 -3.16 16.17 -9.29
N GLY A 164 -4.43 16.09 -9.68
CA GLY A 164 -4.85 16.21 -11.07
C GLY A 164 -4.68 17.65 -11.50
N LYS A 165 -3.67 17.94 -12.33
CA LYS A 165 -3.70 19.14 -13.17
C LYS A 165 -4.72 18.95 -14.28
#